data_AF-A0A7S4VPV7-F1
#
_entry.id   AF-A0A7S4VPV7-F1
#
_cell.length_a   1.000
_cell.length_b   1.000
_cell.length_c   1.000
_cell.angle_alpha   90.00
_cell.angle_beta   90.00
_cell.angle_gamma   90.00
#
_symmetry.space_group_name_H-M   'P 1'
#
loop_
_entity.id
_entity.type
_entity.pdbx_description
1 polymer ?
#
loop_
_entity_poly.entity_id
_entity_poly.type
_entity_poly.pdbx_seq_one_letter_code
_entity_poly.pdbx_strand_id
1 'polypeptide(L)'
;MAYLSFNENFNSNLKFTTEDSEESEEMLKKDLPLRYTWAIWEQIMQSSDGGKTSQYSDATHKVSSFSSVQEFWKLWNHMPQPSELLEQKRMVREQPDGLHVIDAIMIFRDNIRPEWEDKMNAQGGHFQFQLKPNTGGGQIDEYWNNLILGMIGATIEPANMITGARLVDKLSGPRAANVIRLEVWFTNYDDTMAVNQLRRNIEKCMATRLDGSQGQAPRSETKPHHTSGSKH
;
A
#
# COMPACT_ATOMS: atom_id res chain seq x y z
N MET A 1 14.51 -15.35 -11.38
CA MET A 1 14.63 -13.89 -11.32
C MET A 1 14.38 -13.47 -9.88
N ALA A 2 15.23 -12.63 -9.31
CA ALA A 2 15.03 -12.10 -7.97
C ALA A 2 13.95 -11.00 -8.02
N TYR A 3 13.11 -10.96 -7.01
CA TYR A 3 12.09 -9.93 -6.85
C TYR A 3 12.35 -9.18 -5.55
N LEU A 4 11.96 -7.92 -5.41
CA LEU A 4 11.83 -7.32 -4.09
C LEU A 4 10.62 -7.93 -3.35
N SER A 5 10.80 -9.09 -2.74
CA SER A 5 9.77 -9.79 -1.96
C SER A 5 10.35 -10.24 -0.63
N PHE A 6 9.58 -9.99 0.44
CA PHE A 6 9.86 -10.50 1.79
C PHE A 6 9.13 -11.81 2.08
N ASN A 7 8.43 -12.38 1.09
CA ASN A 7 7.92 -13.74 1.17
C ASN A 7 9.06 -14.71 0.86
N GLU A 8 9.41 -15.54 1.84
CA GLU A 8 10.54 -16.48 1.80
C GLU A 8 10.45 -17.47 0.63
N ASN A 9 9.25 -17.70 0.07
CA ASN A 9 9.04 -18.60 -1.06
C ASN A 9 9.65 -18.07 -2.38
N PHE A 10 9.86 -16.75 -2.54
CA PHE A 10 10.35 -16.17 -3.80
C PHE A 10 11.86 -15.88 -3.83
N ASN A 11 12.49 -15.74 -2.66
CA ASN A 11 13.87 -15.25 -2.54
C ASN A 11 14.73 -16.02 -1.53
N SER A 12 14.46 -17.31 -1.30
CA SER A 12 15.15 -18.13 -0.28
C SER A 12 16.69 -18.15 -0.36
N ASN A 13 17.28 -17.79 -1.50
CA ASN A 13 18.73 -17.72 -1.71
C ASN A 13 19.26 -16.28 -1.91
N LEU A 14 18.40 -15.26 -1.83
CA LEU A 14 18.81 -13.87 -1.98
C LEU A 14 19.41 -13.38 -0.66
N LYS A 15 20.73 -13.18 -0.64
CA LYS A 15 21.39 -12.49 0.47
C LYS A 15 21.50 -11.02 0.12
N PHE A 16 20.77 -10.17 0.83
CA PHE A 16 21.09 -8.75 0.84
C PHE A 16 22.44 -8.60 1.52
N THR A 17 23.47 -8.29 0.75
CA THR A 17 24.80 -8.01 1.29
C THR A 17 24.80 -6.59 1.82
N THR A 18 24.79 -6.43 3.13
CA THR A 18 25.21 -5.18 3.75
C THR A 18 26.73 -5.18 3.79
N GLU A 19 27.34 -4.03 3.54
CA GLU A 19 28.73 -3.82 3.95
C GLU A 19 28.71 -3.77 5.48
N ASP A 20 29.06 -4.89 6.12
CA ASP A 20 29.24 -4.99 7.57
C ASP A 20 30.48 -4.18 7.96
N SER A 21 30.25 -2.87 8.12
CA SER A 21 31.22 -1.92 8.63
C SER A 21 30.74 -1.40 9.99
N GLU A 22 31.68 -1.07 10.87
CA GLU A 22 31.37 -0.45 12.17
C GLU A 22 30.55 0.84 11.99
N GLU A 23 30.80 1.59 10.90
CA GLU A 23 30.06 2.80 10.55
C GLU A 23 28.59 2.52 10.22
N SER A 24 28.31 1.46 9.45
CA SER A 24 26.94 1.00 9.15
C SER A 24 26.19 0.65 10.44
N GLU A 25 26.83 -0.08 11.36
CA GLU A 25 26.20 -0.46 12.64
C GLU A 25 25.92 0.76 13.53
N GLU A 26 26.85 1.71 13.61
CA GLU A 26 26.63 2.95 14.36
C GLU A 26 25.51 3.80 13.76
N MET A 27 25.39 3.84 12.43
CA MET A 27 24.30 4.53 11.75
C MET A 27 22.94 3.89 12.08
N LEU A 28 22.85 2.55 12.10
CA LEU A 28 21.60 1.84 12.43
C LEU A 28 21.16 2.01 13.89
N LYS A 29 22.10 2.33 14.80
CA LYS A 29 21.81 2.69 16.20
C LYS A 29 21.17 4.08 16.34
N LYS A 30 21.33 4.96 15.34
CA LYS A 30 20.71 6.30 15.32
C LYS A 30 19.30 6.20 14.77
N ASP A 31 18.38 7.00 15.32
CA ASP A 31 17.03 7.09 14.77
C ASP A 31 17.09 7.66 13.34
N LEU A 32 16.41 6.99 12.40
CA LEU A 32 16.37 7.39 10.99
C LEU A 32 14.97 7.93 10.68
N PRO A 33 14.73 9.24 10.90
CA PRO A 33 13.39 9.82 10.77
C PRO A 33 12.93 9.81 9.31
N LEU A 34 11.65 9.51 9.12
CA LEU A 34 10.97 9.66 7.83
C LEU A 34 10.53 11.12 7.64
N ARG A 35 10.37 11.52 6.38
CA ARG A 35 9.88 12.87 6.03
C ARG A 35 8.47 13.16 6.56
N TYR A 36 7.63 12.13 6.62
CA TYR A 36 6.26 12.19 7.10
C TYR A 36 6.06 11.08 8.14
N THR A 37 5.23 11.35 9.15
CA THR A 37 4.66 10.29 9.98
C THR A 37 3.57 9.59 9.18
N TRP A 38 3.52 8.27 9.29
CA TRP A 38 2.56 7.42 8.60
C TRP A 38 1.74 6.62 9.61
N ALA A 39 0.59 6.14 9.18
CA ALA A 39 -0.34 5.32 9.93
C ALA A 39 -0.77 4.10 9.12
N ILE A 40 -0.74 2.93 9.76
CA ILE A 40 -1.31 1.69 9.22
C ILE A 40 -2.78 1.63 9.61
N TRP A 41 -3.62 1.29 8.64
CA TRP A 41 -5.06 1.08 8.83
C TRP A 41 -5.46 -0.28 8.29
N GLU A 42 -6.50 -0.85 8.89
CA GLU A 42 -7.13 -2.09 8.46
C GLU A 42 -8.62 -1.82 8.21
N GLN A 43 -9.13 -2.43 7.13
CA GLN A 43 -10.56 -2.48 6.87
C GLN A 43 -11.06 -3.92 7.07
N ILE A 44 -11.90 -4.10 8.09
CA ILE A 44 -12.52 -5.39 8.41
C ILE A 44 -13.66 -5.67 7.43
N MET A 45 -13.70 -6.90 6.91
CA MET A 45 -14.80 -7.41 6.11
C MET A 45 -16.05 -7.50 7.00
N GLN A 46 -17.05 -6.70 6.70
CA GLN A 46 -18.33 -6.76 7.40
C GLN A 46 -19.13 -7.98 6.91
N SER A 47 -19.54 -8.83 7.84
CA SER A 47 -20.47 -9.93 7.58
C SER A 47 -21.88 -9.38 7.34
N SER A 48 -22.60 -9.94 6.36
CA SER A 48 -24.00 -9.58 6.05
C SER A 48 -25.01 -10.16 7.05
N ASP A 49 -24.55 -10.94 8.03
CA ASP A 49 -25.38 -11.61 9.02
C ASP A 49 -25.83 -10.62 10.10
N GLY A 50 -26.87 -9.83 9.80
CA GLY A 50 -27.52 -9.00 10.80
C GLY A 50 -28.32 -7.79 10.31
N GLY A 51 -28.43 -7.56 9.00
CA GLY A 51 -29.31 -6.50 8.45
C GLY A 51 -28.93 -5.06 8.80
N LYS A 52 -27.80 -4.84 9.50
CA LYS A 52 -27.23 -3.51 9.73
C LYS A 52 -26.09 -3.29 8.74
N THR A 53 -26.31 -2.41 7.77
CA THR A 53 -25.24 -1.85 6.94
C THR A 53 -24.42 -0.92 7.84
N SER A 54 -23.36 -1.43 8.46
CA SER A 54 -22.39 -0.59 9.15
C SER A 54 -21.74 0.35 8.14
N GLN A 55 -21.51 1.60 8.54
CA GLN A 55 -20.92 2.59 7.64
C GLN A 55 -19.47 2.19 7.36
N TYR A 56 -18.93 2.54 6.19
CA TYR A 56 -17.54 2.26 5.81
C TYR A 56 -16.52 2.70 6.90
N SER A 57 -16.84 3.80 7.59
CA SER A 57 -16.11 4.34 8.74
C SER A 57 -16.00 3.37 9.92
N ASP A 58 -17.03 2.56 10.16
CA ASP A 58 -17.09 1.65 11.31
C ASP A 58 -16.21 0.40 11.09
N ALA A 59 -15.93 0.09 9.82
CA ALA A 59 -15.12 -1.05 9.43
C ALA A 59 -13.62 -0.72 9.31
N THR A 60 -13.26 0.57 9.26
CA THR A 60 -11.90 1.03 8.96
C THR A 60 -11.28 1.65 10.20
N HIS A 61 -10.21 1.06 10.71
CA HIS A 61 -9.59 1.49 11.97
C HIS A 61 -8.08 1.63 11.84
N LYS A 62 -7.53 2.57 12.61
CA LYS A 62 -6.09 2.80 12.70
C LYS A 62 -5.48 1.74 13.61
N VAL A 63 -4.43 1.07 13.14
CA VAL A 63 -3.72 0.02 13.88
C VAL A 63 -2.54 0.62 14.64
N SER A 64 -1.67 1.38 13.95
CA SER A 64 -0.46 1.95 14.53
C SER A 64 0.05 3.12 13.69
N SER A 65 0.96 3.92 14.25
CA SER A 65 1.71 4.95 13.53
C SER A 65 3.21 4.67 13.62
N PHE A 66 3.95 5.19 12.64
CA PHE A 66 5.41 5.17 12.62
C PHE A 66 5.97 6.45 12.01
N SER A 67 7.12 6.89 12.52
CA SER A 67 7.81 8.11 12.13
C SER A 67 9.27 7.90 11.76
N SER A 68 9.81 6.70 11.98
CA SER A 68 11.18 6.33 11.58
C SER A 68 11.23 5.03 10.78
N VAL A 69 12.35 4.82 10.10
CA VAL A 69 12.63 3.60 9.32
C VAL A 69 12.58 2.36 10.23
N GLN A 70 13.12 2.45 11.44
CA GLN A 70 13.12 1.35 12.41
C GLN A 70 11.71 0.99 12.87
N GLU A 71 10.87 1.98 13.16
CA GLU A 71 9.46 1.76 13.53
C GLU A 71 8.68 1.12 12.37
N PHE A 72 8.92 1.58 11.14
CA PHE A 72 8.35 0.97 9.95
C PHE A 72 8.69 -0.53 9.88
N TRP A 73 9.97 -0.91 9.96
CA TRP A 73 10.37 -2.32 9.84
C TRP A 73 9.86 -3.21 10.99
N LYS A 74 9.73 -2.67 12.21
CA LYS A 74 9.09 -3.40 13.33
C LYS A 74 7.65 -3.81 13.00
N LEU A 75 6.91 -2.94 12.30
CA LEU A 75 5.52 -3.20 11.90
C LEU A 75 5.46 -4.03 10.61
N TRP A 76 6.18 -3.61 9.58
CA TRP A 76 6.13 -4.17 8.22
C TRP A 76 6.47 -5.65 8.16
N ASN A 77 7.43 -6.12 8.96
CA ASN A 77 7.83 -7.53 9.02
C ASN A 77 6.71 -8.47 9.51
N HIS A 78 5.66 -7.93 10.13
CA HIS A 78 4.52 -8.70 10.62
C HIS A 78 3.26 -8.51 9.76
N MET A 79 3.38 -7.81 8.62
CA MET A 79 2.29 -7.63 7.66
C MET A 79 2.41 -8.67 6.54
N PRO A 80 1.28 -9.25 6.07
CA PRO A 80 1.31 -10.22 4.99
C PRO A 80 1.79 -9.58 3.69
N GLN A 81 2.59 -10.32 2.93
CA GLN A 81 2.91 -9.96 1.56
C GLN A 81 1.69 -10.24 0.64
N PRO A 82 1.44 -9.41 -0.38
CA PRO A 82 0.32 -9.61 -1.30
C PRO A 82 0.29 -11.00 -1.96
N SER A 83 1.46 -11.57 -2.25
CA SER A 83 1.57 -12.90 -2.86
C SER A 83 0.98 -14.01 -2.00
N GLU A 84 0.97 -13.87 -0.67
CA GLU A 84 0.37 -14.84 0.25
C GLU A 84 -1.15 -14.95 0.05
N LEU A 85 -1.79 -13.87 -0.44
CA LEU A 85 -3.23 -13.85 -0.75
C LEU A 85 -3.58 -14.76 -1.94
N LEU A 86 -2.62 -15.01 -2.85
CA LEU A 86 -2.83 -15.87 -4.02
C LEU A 86 -3.02 -17.34 -3.64
N GLU A 87 -2.57 -17.74 -2.46
CA GLU A 87 -2.74 -19.10 -1.91
C GLU A 87 -4.15 -19.33 -1.32
N GLN A 88 -5.14 -18.52 -1.72
CA GLN A 88 -6.50 -18.48 -1.17
C GLN A 88 -6.55 -18.19 0.35
N LYS A 89 -5.45 -17.69 0.91
CA LYS A 89 -5.40 -17.21 2.29
C LYS A 89 -6.04 -15.84 2.35
N ARG A 90 -7.03 -15.68 3.24
CA ARG A 90 -7.55 -14.36 3.59
C ARG A 90 -6.62 -13.73 4.62
N MET A 91 -6.48 -12.41 4.58
CA MET A 91 -5.90 -11.68 5.71
C MET A 91 -6.85 -11.81 6.89
N VAL A 92 -6.34 -12.24 8.04
CA VAL A 92 -7.13 -12.41 9.26
C VAL A 92 -6.43 -11.76 10.45
N ARG A 93 -7.21 -11.17 11.34
CA ARG A 93 -6.76 -10.55 12.58
C ARG A 93 -7.52 -11.17 13.74
N GLU A 94 -6.79 -11.69 14.71
CA GLU A 94 -7.36 -12.07 15.99
C GLU A 94 -7.53 -10.82 16.86
N GLN A 95 -8.76 -10.61 17.31
CA GLN A 95 -9.14 -9.58 18.28
C GLN A 95 -9.83 -10.25 19.48
N PRO A 96 -9.99 -9.55 20.63
CA PRO A 96 -10.58 -10.14 21.82
C PRO A 96 -11.99 -10.77 21.63
N ASP A 97 -12.74 -10.28 20.64
CA ASP A 97 -14.07 -10.74 20.28
C ASP A 97 -14.10 -11.80 19.16
N GLY A 98 -12.94 -12.16 18.59
CA GLY A 98 -12.81 -13.26 17.64
C GLY A 98 -11.86 -13.01 16.48
N LEU A 99 -11.93 -13.88 15.47
CA LEU A 99 -11.17 -13.75 14.22
C LEU A 99 -11.94 -12.91 13.22
N HIS A 100 -11.30 -11.83 12.76
CA HIS A 100 -11.83 -10.91 11.78
C HIS A 100 -11.10 -11.05 10.46
N VAL A 101 -11.84 -11.09 9.37
CA VAL A 101 -11.26 -11.08 8.02
C VAL A 101 -10.97 -9.64 7.62
N ILE A 102 -9.78 -9.35 7.14
CA ILE A 102 -9.36 -8.03 6.67
C ILE A 102 -9.50 -7.97 5.14
N ASP A 103 -10.28 -7.02 4.64
CA ASP A 103 -10.46 -6.77 3.21
C ASP A 103 -9.33 -5.90 2.64
N ALA A 104 -8.76 -5.00 3.46
CA ALA A 104 -7.68 -4.12 3.02
C ALA A 104 -6.72 -3.72 4.14
N ILE A 105 -5.44 -3.60 3.77
CA ILE A 105 -4.38 -2.95 4.54
C ILE A 105 -4.08 -1.61 3.87
N MET A 106 -3.86 -0.56 4.65
CA MET A 106 -3.63 0.78 4.11
C MET A 106 -2.53 1.49 4.88
N ILE A 107 -1.74 2.30 4.20
CA ILE A 107 -0.73 3.17 4.79
C ILE A 107 -1.01 4.59 4.33
N PHE A 108 -1.42 5.46 5.24
CA PHE A 108 -1.72 6.86 4.97
C PHE A 108 -0.84 7.75 5.83
N ARG A 109 -0.60 8.98 5.40
CA ARG A 109 0.03 9.97 6.27
C ARG A 109 -0.75 10.09 7.55
N ASP A 110 -0.05 10.27 8.66
CA ASP A 110 -0.68 10.41 9.94
C ASP A 110 -1.63 11.62 9.94
N ASN A 111 -2.79 11.46 10.56
CA ASN A 111 -3.91 12.42 10.56
C ASN A 111 -4.61 12.64 9.20
N ILE A 112 -4.35 11.79 8.20
CA ILE A 112 -5.20 11.66 7.00
C ILE A 112 -5.90 10.31 7.09
N ARG A 113 -7.24 10.33 7.13
CA ARG A 113 -8.04 9.11 7.13
C ARG A 113 -8.11 8.53 5.71
N PRO A 114 -8.15 7.20 5.54
CA PRO A 114 -8.30 6.55 4.24
C PRO A 114 -9.74 6.60 3.72
N GLU A 115 -10.36 7.78 3.78
CA GLU A 115 -11.74 8.04 3.35
C GLU A 115 -11.75 9.26 2.41
N TRP A 116 -12.67 9.28 1.46
CA TRP A 116 -12.73 10.33 0.46
C TRP A 116 -13.30 11.64 1.04
N GLU A 117 -13.96 11.57 2.19
CA GLU A 117 -14.48 12.70 2.96
C GLU A 117 -13.38 13.45 3.72
N ASP A 118 -12.19 12.84 3.91
CA ASP A 118 -11.05 13.54 4.51
C ASP A 118 -10.65 14.73 3.64
N LYS A 119 -10.44 15.89 4.26
CA LYS A 119 -10.11 17.15 3.59
C LYS A 119 -8.94 17.03 2.60
N MET A 120 -7.96 16.16 2.87
CA MET A 120 -6.80 15.98 2.02
C MET A 120 -7.11 15.09 0.81
N ASN A 121 -8.09 14.21 0.93
CA ASN A 121 -8.47 13.27 -0.12
C ASN A 121 -9.65 13.76 -0.96
N ALA A 122 -10.52 14.63 -0.42
CA ALA A 122 -11.76 15.06 -1.05
C ALA A 122 -11.55 15.59 -2.47
N GLN A 123 -10.69 16.59 -2.65
CA GLN A 123 -10.37 17.16 -3.96
C GLN A 123 -9.30 16.34 -4.73
N GLY A 124 -9.04 15.12 -4.27
CA GLY A 124 -8.03 14.24 -4.79
C GLY A 124 -8.57 13.15 -5.72
N GLY A 125 -7.75 12.14 -5.89
CA GLY A 125 -8.11 10.91 -6.56
C GLY A 125 -7.15 9.79 -6.18
N HIS A 126 -7.25 8.69 -6.91
CA HIS A 126 -6.31 7.59 -6.77
C HIS A 126 -5.95 6.97 -8.12
N PHE A 127 -4.73 6.43 -8.17
CA PHE A 127 -4.32 5.50 -9.20
C PHE A 127 -4.66 4.09 -8.76
N GLN A 128 -5.50 3.40 -9.53
CA GLN A 128 -5.94 2.03 -9.24
C GLN A 128 -5.19 1.05 -10.15
N PHE A 129 -4.48 0.11 -9.54
CA PHE A 129 -3.81 -1.00 -10.21
C PHE A 129 -4.56 -2.29 -9.89
N GLN A 130 -4.82 -3.10 -10.91
CA GLN A 130 -5.45 -4.42 -10.75
C GLN A 130 -4.48 -5.51 -11.17
N LEU A 131 -3.93 -6.21 -10.19
CA LEU A 131 -2.93 -7.26 -10.37
C LEU A 131 -3.64 -8.61 -10.39
N LYS A 132 -3.65 -9.25 -11.56
CA LYS A 132 -4.25 -10.59 -11.72
C LYS A 132 -3.29 -11.66 -11.17
N PRO A 133 -3.79 -12.83 -10.74
CA PRO A 133 -2.94 -13.93 -10.27
C PRO A 133 -1.83 -14.34 -11.26
N ASN A 134 -2.09 -14.23 -12.56
CA ASN A 134 -1.11 -14.52 -13.61
C ASN A 134 0.05 -13.50 -13.73
N THR A 135 0.00 -12.39 -12.98
CA THR A 135 1.15 -11.47 -12.81
C THR A 135 2.32 -12.19 -12.10
N GLY A 136 2.01 -13.20 -11.29
CA GLY A 136 2.98 -13.94 -10.48
C GLY A 136 3.26 -13.28 -9.13
N GLY A 137 3.29 -14.08 -8.06
CA GLY A 137 3.40 -13.58 -6.68
C GLY A 137 4.63 -12.70 -6.44
N GLY A 138 5.81 -13.14 -6.86
CA GLY A 138 7.04 -12.35 -6.71
C GLY A 138 6.98 -10.97 -7.37
N GLN A 139 6.36 -10.86 -8.55
CA GLN A 139 6.20 -9.56 -9.23
C GLN A 139 5.18 -8.66 -8.52
N ILE A 140 4.11 -9.24 -7.98
CA ILE A 140 3.09 -8.53 -7.20
C ILE A 140 3.72 -7.96 -5.92
N ASP A 141 4.53 -8.76 -5.23
CA ASP A 141 5.27 -8.30 -4.04
C ASP A 141 6.26 -7.19 -4.40
N GLU A 142 7.01 -7.32 -5.49
CA GLU A 142 7.95 -6.29 -5.95
C GLU A 142 7.24 -4.95 -6.21
N TYR A 143 6.09 -4.97 -6.89
CA TYR A 143 5.29 -3.77 -7.09
C TYR A 143 4.86 -3.13 -5.78
N TRP A 144 4.38 -3.93 -4.83
CA TRP A 144 3.89 -3.45 -3.55
C TRP A 144 5.01 -2.90 -2.66
N ASN A 145 6.12 -3.64 -2.54
CA ASN A 145 7.26 -3.25 -1.72
C ASN A 145 7.95 -2.01 -2.29
N ASN A 146 8.17 -1.93 -3.61
CA ASN A 146 8.70 -0.72 -4.24
C ASN A 146 7.80 0.50 -3.99
N LEU A 147 6.48 0.32 -4.14
CA LEU A 147 5.52 1.39 -3.92
C LEU A 147 5.59 1.91 -2.48
N ILE A 148 5.53 1.03 -1.48
CA ILE A 148 5.51 1.43 -0.08
C ILE A 148 6.84 2.05 0.34
N LEU A 149 7.97 1.43 -0.01
CA LEU A 149 9.29 1.98 0.32
C LEU A 149 9.54 3.32 -0.36
N GLY A 150 9.19 3.47 -1.64
CA GLY A 150 9.33 4.73 -2.36
C GLY A 150 8.41 5.84 -1.81
N MET A 151 7.20 5.47 -1.39
CA MET A 151 6.24 6.38 -0.77
C MET A 151 6.73 6.89 0.59
N ILE A 152 7.09 5.99 1.52
CA ILE A 152 7.50 6.39 2.88
C ILE A 152 8.85 7.10 2.88
N GLY A 153 9.76 6.71 1.97
CA GLY A 153 11.05 7.36 1.75
C GLY A 153 10.95 8.69 0.99
N ALA A 154 9.74 9.08 0.54
CA ALA A 154 9.48 10.29 -0.23
C ALA A 154 10.36 10.42 -1.49
N THR A 155 10.62 9.31 -2.19
CA THR A 155 11.44 9.27 -3.41
C THR A 155 10.61 9.34 -4.70
N ILE A 156 9.29 9.22 -4.59
CA ILE A 156 8.34 9.34 -5.69
C ILE A 156 7.84 10.79 -5.77
N GLU A 157 8.30 11.56 -6.76
CA GLU A 157 7.90 12.97 -6.91
C GLU A 157 6.63 13.16 -7.76
N PRO A 158 5.79 14.18 -7.50
CA PRO A 158 5.81 15.10 -6.34
C PRO A 158 5.35 14.41 -5.05
N ALA A 159 6.26 14.20 -4.11
CA ALA A 159 5.99 13.36 -2.94
C ALA A 159 4.90 13.94 -2.05
N ASN A 160 4.82 15.27 -1.94
CA ASN A 160 3.84 16.00 -1.15
C ASN A 160 2.38 15.74 -1.57
N MET A 161 2.14 15.32 -2.83
CA MET A 161 0.78 15.01 -3.29
C MET A 161 0.25 13.67 -2.78
N ILE A 162 1.11 12.71 -2.43
CA ILE A 162 0.67 11.37 -2.00
C ILE A 162 0.08 11.46 -0.59
N THR A 163 -1.16 10.98 -0.41
CA THR A 163 -1.81 10.90 0.91
C THR A 163 -1.71 9.52 1.52
N GLY A 164 -1.70 8.46 0.70
CA GLY A 164 -1.54 7.09 1.16
C GLY A 164 -1.67 6.04 0.07
N ALA A 165 -1.58 4.78 0.45
CA ALA A 165 -1.75 3.63 -0.41
C ALA A 165 -2.63 2.56 0.26
N ARG A 166 -3.30 1.74 -0.57
CA ARG A 166 -4.16 0.63 -0.14
C ARG A 166 -3.79 -0.65 -0.88
N LEU A 167 -3.73 -1.76 -0.15
CA LEU A 167 -3.76 -3.12 -0.64
C LEU A 167 -5.14 -3.68 -0.34
N VAL A 168 -5.90 -4.07 -1.37
CA VAL A 168 -7.26 -4.60 -1.22
C VAL A 168 -7.32 -6.01 -1.80
N ASP A 169 -7.76 -6.97 -0.98
CA ASP A 169 -8.06 -8.32 -1.42
C ASP A 169 -9.38 -8.33 -2.20
N LYS A 170 -9.28 -8.62 -3.51
CA LYS A 170 -10.44 -8.81 -4.39
C LYS A 170 -10.37 -10.19 -5.07
N LEU A 171 -9.65 -11.14 -4.49
CA LEU A 171 -9.50 -12.50 -5.03
C LEU A 171 -10.74 -13.34 -4.74
N SER A 172 -11.35 -13.15 -3.57
CA SER A 172 -12.52 -13.91 -3.12
C SER A 172 -13.53 -13.05 -2.35
N GLY A 173 -14.70 -13.61 -2.04
CA GLY A 173 -15.77 -12.92 -1.30
C GLY A 173 -16.80 -12.16 -2.16
N PRO A 174 -17.76 -11.46 -1.54
CA PRO A 174 -18.93 -10.91 -2.23
C PRO A 174 -18.64 -9.86 -3.31
N ARG A 175 -17.47 -9.21 -3.23
CA ARG A 175 -17.02 -8.17 -4.18
C ARG A 175 -15.77 -8.59 -4.93
N ALA A 176 -15.57 -9.89 -5.12
CA ALA A 176 -14.41 -10.45 -5.83
C ALA A 176 -14.36 -9.96 -7.28
N ALA A 177 -13.15 -9.74 -7.77
CA ALA A 177 -12.84 -9.44 -9.17
C ALA A 177 -11.66 -10.29 -9.68
N ASN A 178 -11.25 -11.30 -8.92
CA ASN A 178 -10.09 -12.16 -9.19
C ASN A 178 -8.80 -11.35 -9.43
N VAL A 179 -8.57 -10.34 -8.59
CA VAL A 179 -7.37 -9.48 -8.61
C VAL A 179 -6.95 -9.12 -7.19
N ILE A 180 -5.69 -8.77 -7.01
CA ILE A 180 -5.23 -7.92 -5.90
C ILE A 180 -5.28 -6.49 -6.41
N ARG A 181 -5.93 -5.59 -5.68
CA ARG A 181 -6.02 -4.18 -6.06
C ARG A 181 -5.07 -3.35 -5.21
N LEU A 182 -4.21 -2.58 -5.88
CA LEU A 182 -3.42 -1.54 -5.24
C LEU A 182 -4.02 -0.19 -5.59
N GLU A 183 -4.07 0.73 -4.64
CA GLU A 183 -4.48 2.11 -4.86
C GLU A 183 -3.44 3.06 -4.28
N VAL A 184 -3.09 4.13 -5.01
CA VAL A 184 -2.26 5.22 -4.49
C VAL A 184 -3.07 6.49 -4.54
N TRP A 185 -3.36 7.05 -3.37
CA TRP A 185 -4.21 8.21 -3.19
C TRP A 185 -3.37 9.49 -3.21
N PHE A 186 -3.92 10.53 -3.84
CA PHE A 186 -3.24 11.79 -4.02
C PHE A 186 -4.20 12.98 -3.92
N THR A 187 -3.68 14.15 -3.58
CA THR A 187 -4.41 15.43 -3.49
C THR A 187 -4.52 16.11 -4.86
N ASN A 188 -5.43 17.08 -5.02
CA ASN A 188 -5.47 18.02 -6.15
C ASN A 188 -5.57 17.33 -7.53
N TYR A 189 -6.72 16.72 -7.79
CA TYR A 189 -6.99 16.00 -9.03
C TYR A 189 -6.93 16.87 -10.29
N ASP A 190 -7.30 18.15 -10.16
CA ASP A 190 -7.42 19.07 -11.28
C ASP A 190 -6.06 19.55 -11.82
N ASP A 191 -4.98 19.40 -11.05
CA ASP A 191 -3.61 19.60 -11.55
C ASP A 191 -3.16 18.39 -12.39
N THR A 192 -3.77 18.30 -13.59
CA THR A 192 -3.54 17.19 -14.52
C THR A 192 -2.07 17.01 -14.90
N MET A 193 -1.26 18.07 -14.86
CA MET A 193 0.17 17.99 -15.14
C MET A 193 0.91 17.26 -14.01
N ALA A 194 0.68 17.69 -12.76
CA ALA A 194 1.28 17.07 -11.59
C ALA A 194 0.77 15.64 -11.37
N VAL A 195 -0.53 15.39 -11.58
CA VAL A 195 -1.14 14.05 -11.52
C VAL A 195 -0.50 13.12 -12.55
N ASN A 196 -0.32 13.56 -13.80
CA ASN A 196 0.34 12.74 -14.82
C ASN A 196 1.82 12.49 -14.52
N GLN A 197 2.53 13.47 -13.94
CA GLN A 197 3.90 13.27 -13.49
C GLN A 197 3.98 12.24 -12.37
N LEU A 198 3.13 12.38 -11.34
CA LEU A 198 3.05 11.48 -10.21
C LEU A 198 2.76 10.04 -10.67
N ARG A 199 1.77 9.86 -11.54
CA ARG A 199 1.42 8.55 -12.11
C ARG A 199 2.61 7.87 -12.77
N ARG A 200 3.33 8.57 -13.65
CA ARG A 200 4.52 8.03 -14.34
C ARG A 200 5.61 7.63 -13.35
N ASN A 201 5.82 8.43 -12.30
CA ASN A 201 6.83 8.16 -11.30
C ASN A 201 6.46 6.98 -10.40
N ILE A 202 5.18 6.81 -10.05
CA ILE A 202 4.67 5.63 -9.36
C ILE A 202 4.85 4.37 -10.23
N GLU A 203 4.41 4.42 -11.49
CA GLU A 203 4.55 3.31 -12.44
C GLU A 203 6.02 2.88 -12.60
N LYS A 204 6.93 3.86 -12.72
CA LYS A 204 8.39 3.62 -12.78
C LYS A 204 8.92 3.03 -11.48
N CYS A 205 8.52 3.58 -10.32
CA CYS A 205 8.95 3.09 -9.01
C CYS A 205 8.55 1.62 -8.84
N MET A 206 7.28 1.29 -9.08
CA MET A 206 6.77 -0.07 -9.00
C MET A 206 7.57 -1.01 -9.91
N ALA A 207 7.86 -0.60 -11.15
CA ALA A 207 8.57 -1.41 -12.14
C ALA A 207 10.08 -1.52 -11.94
N THR A 208 10.69 -0.83 -10.96
CA THR A 208 12.13 -0.86 -10.77
C THR A 208 12.57 -2.17 -10.13
N ARG A 209 13.41 -2.94 -10.81
CA ARG A 209 13.91 -4.22 -10.31
C ARG A 209 15.05 -4.02 -9.33
N LEU A 210 15.38 -5.05 -8.55
CA LEU A 210 16.49 -5.04 -7.60
C LEU A 210 17.86 -4.66 -8.21
N ASP A 211 18.09 -5.00 -9.48
CA ASP A 211 19.32 -4.64 -10.20
C ASP A 211 19.30 -3.20 -10.77
N GLY A 212 18.26 -2.43 -10.45
CA GLY A 212 18.04 -1.07 -10.94
C GLY A 212 17.48 -0.99 -12.36
N SER A 213 17.34 -2.13 -13.06
CA SER A 213 16.73 -2.16 -14.40
C SER A 213 15.23 -1.88 -14.34
N GLN A 214 14.68 -1.39 -15.44
CA GLN A 214 13.25 -1.10 -15.54
C GLN A 214 12.49 -2.32 -16.10
N GLY A 215 11.54 -2.82 -15.31
CA GLY A 215 10.57 -3.83 -15.71
C GLY A 215 9.37 -3.24 -16.44
N GLN A 216 8.34 -4.06 -16.61
CA GLN A 216 7.07 -3.63 -17.16
C GLN A 216 6.22 -3.01 -16.04
N ALA A 217 5.80 -1.75 -16.18
CA ALA A 217 4.91 -1.15 -15.20
C ALA A 217 3.50 -1.74 -15.25
N PRO A 218 2.83 -1.92 -14.10
CA PRO A 218 1.42 -2.27 -14.09
C PRO A 218 0.60 -1.08 -14.61
N ARG A 219 -0.43 -1.36 -15.43
CA ARG A 219 -1.33 -0.30 -15.90
C ARG A 219 -2.19 0.22 -14.75
N SER A 220 -2.31 1.54 -14.67
CA SER A 220 -3.18 2.22 -13.72
C SER A 220 -4.41 2.85 -14.39
N GLU A 221 -5.52 2.89 -13.66
CA GLU A 221 -6.67 3.75 -13.94
C GLU A 221 -6.63 4.94 -12.98
N THR A 222 -6.79 6.16 -13.47
CA THR A 222 -6.88 7.35 -12.61
C THR A 222 -8.34 7.66 -12.31
N LYS A 223 -8.73 7.67 -11.04
CA LYS A 223 -10.13 7.87 -10.61
C LYS A 223 -10.24 9.07 -9.67
N PRO A 224 -11.15 10.03 -9.91
CA PRO A 224 -11.40 11.13 -8.99
C PRO A 224 -12.21 10.65 -7.78
N HIS A 225 -12.00 11.28 -6.62
CA HIS A 225 -12.83 11.01 -5.44
C HIS A 225 -14.17 11.74 -5.48
N HIS A 226 -14.26 12.85 -6.19
CA HIS A 226 -15.53 13.49 -6.53
C HIS A 226 -15.91 13.20 -7.99
N THR A 227 -17.11 12.67 -8.20
CA THR A 227 -17.73 12.71 -9.52
C THR A 227 -18.19 14.13 -9.79
N SER A 228 -17.65 14.77 -10.82
CA SER A 228 -18.21 15.98 -11.42
C SER A 228 -19.64 15.68 -11.91
N GLY A 229 -20.63 15.76 -11.02
CA GLY A 229 -22.01 15.34 -11.29
C GLY A 229 -23.05 15.81 -10.26
N SER A 230 -22.66 16.13 -9.03
CA SER A 230 -23.58 16.75 -8.07
C SER A 230 -23.45 18.27 -8.12
N LYS A 231 -24.05 18.88 -9.14
CA LYS A 231 -24.41 20.30 -9.07
C LYS A 231 -25.52 20.43 -8.02
N HIS A 232 -25.31 21.26 -7.00
CA HIS A 232 -26.40 21.86 -6.25
C HIS A 232 -27.26 22.72 -7.17
#